data_AF-A0AAE0ZMT8-F1
#
_entry.id   AF-A0AAE0ZMT8-F1
#
_cell.length_a   1.000
_cell.length_b   1.000
_cell.length_c   1.000
_cell.angle_alpha   90.00
_cell.angle_beta   90.00
_cell.angle_gamma   90.00
#
_symmetry.space_group_name_H-M   'P 1'
#
loop_
_entity.id
_entity.type
_entity.pdbx_description
1 polymer ?
#
loop_
_entity_poly.entity_id
_entity_poly.type
_entity_poly.pdbx_seq_one_letter_code
_entity_poly.pdbx_strand_id
1 'polypeptide(L)'
;MRFSTNSYTTDWINLEIGIAMGCTISPILFVMAMEVILKAAEDSAGPANLGGGCYMPSLKAFMDDTTIICSKEDETRQMLERLDVLMA
;
A
#
# COMPACT_ATOMS: atom_id res chain seq x y z
N MET A 1 -15.67 16.48 -7.60
CA MET A 1 -15.02 16.12 -8.88
C MET A 1 -15.97 16.43 -10.03
N ARG A 2 -15.45 16.76 -11.22
CA ARG A 2 -16.26 17.09 -12.40
C ARG A 2 -15.51 16.64 -13.65
N PHE A 3 -16.21 16.02 -14.61
CA PHE A 3 -15.60 15.50 -15.82
C PHE A 3 -16.20 16.16 -17.06
N SER A 4 -15.35 16.48 -18.03
CA SER A 4 -15.76 17.00 -19.32
C SER A 4 -15.35 16.05 -20.43
N THR A 5 -16.30 15.75 -21.30
CA THR A 5 -16.09 15.10 -22.59
C THR A 5 -16.33 16.13 -23.70
N ASN A 6 -16.19 15.73 -24.97
CA ASN A 6 -16.30 16.67 -26.09
C ASN A 6 -17.71 17.30 -26.23
N SER A 7 -18.76 16.63 -25.75
CA SER A 7 -20.15 17.06 -25.91
C SER A 7 -20.91 17.23 -24.60
N TYR A 8 -20.32 16.83 -23.47
CA TYR A 8 -21.02 16.81 -22.18
C TYR A 8 -20.06 17.02 -21.01
N THR A 9 -20.49 17.83 -20.05
CA THR A 9 -19.81 18.01 -18.77
C THR A 9 -20.77 17.58 -17.67
N THR A 10 -20.29 16.74 -16.75
CA THR A 10 -21.08 16.29 -15.60
C THR A 10 -21.39 17.46 -14.66
N ASP A 11 -22.39 17.29 -13.80
CA ASP A 11 -22.51 18.10 -12.59
C ASP A 11 -21.37 17.80 -11.61
N TRP A 12 -21.32 18.57 -10.53
CA TRP A 12 -20.37 18.33 -9.44
C TRP A 12 -20.71 17.03 -8.71
N ILE A 13 -19.75 16.11 -8.69
CA ILE A 13 -19.83 14.83 -7.99
C ILE A 13 -19.09 14.99 -6.66
N ASN A 14 -19.74 14.74 -5.53
CA ASN A 14 -19.05 14.67 -4.24
C ASN A 14 -18.21 13.39 -4.17
N LEU A 15 -16.92 13.55 -3.89
CA LEU A 15 -16.01 12.42 -3.65
C LEU A 15 -16.04 12.11 -2.15
N GLU A 16 -16.76 11.06 -1.77
CA GLU A 16 -16.89 10.67 -0.35
C GLU A 16 -15.73 9.79 0.12
N ILE A 17 -15.27 8.85 -0.72
CA ILE A 17 -14.18 7.93 -0.42
C ILE A 17 -13.13 8.03 -1.52
N GLY A 18 -11.86 8.09 -1.10
CA GLY A 18 -10.70 8.13 -1.98
C GLY A 18 -10.11 9.53 -2.18
N ILE A 19 -9.09 9.58 -3.02
CA ILE A 19 -8.33 10.79 -3.34
C ILE A 19 -8.36 11.06 -4.85
N ALA A 20 -8.26 12.33 -5.25
CA ALA A 20 -8.40 12.71 -6.64
C ALA A 20 -7.16 12.33 -7.48
N MET A 21 -7.29 11.35 -8.37
CA MET A 21 -6.22 10.98 -9.32
C MET A 21 -5.78 12.19 -10.17
N GLY A 22 -4.48 12.34 -10.37
CA GLY A 22 -3.89 13.45 -11.14
C GLY A 22 -3.63 14.73 -10.33
N CYS A 23 -4.04 14.78 -9.06
CA CYS A 23 -3.62 15.85 -8.16
C CYS A 23 -2.21 15.57 -7.61
N THR A 24 -1.34 16.57 -7.63
CA THR A 24 0.06 16.48 -7.16
C THR A 24 0.20 16.02 -5.70
N ILE A 25 -0.80 16.29 -4.86
CA ILE A 25 -0.79 15.91 -3.44
C ILE A 25 -1.30 14.47 -3.23
N SER A 26 -1.99 13.88 -4.20
CA SER A 26 -2.58 12.55 -4.02
C SER A 26 -1.56 11.43 -3.80
N PRO A 27 -0.41 11.38 -4.51
CA PRO A 27 0.60 10.35 -4.24
C PRO A 27 1.11 10.35 -2.79
N ILE A 28 1.32 11.53 -2.19
CA ILE A 28 1.82 11.61 -0.81
C ILE A 28 0.75 11.24 0.22
N LEU A 29 -0.50 11.64 -0.02
CA LEU A 29 -1.62 11.21 0.84
C LEU A 29 -1.82 9.69 0.80
N PHE A 30 -1.69 9.10 -0.39
CA PHE A 30 -1.77 7.66 -0.58
C PHE A 30 -0.66 6.94 0.19
N VAL A 31 0.60 7.36 0.02
CA VAL A 31 1.74 6.76 0.72
C VAL A 31 1.62 6.91 2.23
N MET A 32 1.14 8.04 2.74
CA MET A 32 0.92 8.22 4.18
C MET A 32 -0.14 7.26 4.73
N ALA A 33 -1.23 7.02 4.00
CA ALA A 33 -2.25 6.06 4.41
C ALA A 33 -1.71 4.62 4.38
N MET A 34 -1.01 4.25 3.31
CA MET A 34 -0.40 2.92 3.18
C MET A 34 0.67 2.68 4.24
N GLU A 35 1.48 3.68 4.61
CA GLU A 35 2.51 3.54 5.64
C GLU A 35 1.93 3.11 7.00
N VAL A 36 0.74 3.60 7.36
CA VAL A 36 0.05 3.19 8.59
C VAL A 36 -0.28 1.68 8.56
N ILE A 37 -0.77 1.20 7.41
CA ILE A 37 -1.11 -0.23 7.20
C ILE A 37 0.17 -1.08 7.24
N LEU A 38 1.20 -0.67 6.50
CA LEU A 38 2.47 -1.39 6.40
C LEU A 38 3.17 -1.48 7.76
N LYS A 39 3.19 -0.40 8.54
CA LYS A 39 3.73 -0.38 9.91
C LYS A 39 2.98 -1.32 10.85
N ALA A 40 1.66 -1.42 10.72
CA ALA A 40 0.85 -2.34 11.51
C ALA A 40 1.06 -3.83 11.14
N ALA A 41 1.61 -4.11 9.95
CA ALA A 41 1.96 -5.44 9.48
C ALA A 41 3.43 -5.82 9.73
N GLU A 42 4.35 -4.84 9.79
CA GLU A 42 5.81 -5.02 9.91
C GLU A 42 6.23 -5.90 11.10
N ASP A 43 5.51 -5.82 12.23
CA ASP A 43 5.80 -6.60 13.43
C ASP A 43 5.61 -8.13 13.26
N SER A 44 5.02 -8.57 12.15
CA SER A 44 4.71 -9.99 11.90
C SER A 44 5.91 -10.80 11.40
N ALA A 45 6.96 -10.16 10.88
CA ALA A 45 8.15 -10.86 10.41
C ALA A 45 9.42 -10.01 10.55
N GLY A 46 10.49 -10.63 11.06
CA GLY A 46 11.81 -9.99 11.15
C GLY A 46 12.48 -9.77 9.78
N PRO A 47 13.64 -9.11 9.73
CA PRO A 47 14.38 -8.88 8.50
C PRO A 47 14.71 -10.20 7.78
N ALA A 48 14.47 -10.24 6.47
CA ALA A 48 14.82 -11.38 5.65
C ALA A 48 16.34 -11.50 5.49
N ASN A 49 16.88 -12.66 5.82
CA ASN A 49 18.28 -12.98 5.58
C ASN A 49 18.45 -13.46 4.12
N LEU A 50 19.19 -12.68 3.33
CA LEU A 50 19.51 -13.00 1.93
C LEU A 50 20.80 -13.82 1.78
N GLY A 51 21.45 -14.18 2.89
CA GLY A 51 22.75 -14.83 2.93
C GLY A 51 23.92 -13.84 2.92
N GLY A 52 25.11 -14.32 3.26
CA GLY A 52 26.34 -13.51 3.20
C GLY A 52 26.37 -12.28 4.14
N GLY A 53 25.55 -12.28 5.20
CA GLY A 53 25.41 -11.13 6.10
C GLY A 53 24.52 -10.00 5.55
N CYS A 54 23.84 -10.23 4.43
CA CYS A 54 22.89 -9.29 3.83
C CYS A 54 21.47 -9.52 4.39
N TYR A 55 20.85 -8.44 4.86
CA TYR A 55 19.48 -8.45 5.37
C TYR A 55 18.65 -7.40 4.64
N MET A 56 17.38 -7.72 4.40
CA MET A 56 16.42 -6.83 3.77
C MET A 56 15.18 -6.67 4.68
N PRO A 57 14.54 -5.49 4.74
CA PRO A 57 13.26 -5.36 5.40
C PRO A 57 12.24 -6.35 4.83
N SER A 58 11.37 -6.85 5.70
CA SER A 58 10.37 -7.86 5.35
C SER A 58 9.27 -7.32 4.44
N LEU A 59 9.09 -5.99 4.41
CA LEU A 59 8.17 -5.28 3.53
C LEU A 59 8.90 -4.28 2.65
N LYS A 60 8.53 -4.26 1.38
CA LYS A 60 8.86 -3.21 0.42
C LYS A 60 7.60 -2.80 -0.31
N ALA A 61 7.31 -1.51 -0.32
CA ALA A 61 6.13 -1.01 -1.00
C ALA A 61 6.49 0.12 -1.97
N PHE A 62 5.73 0.20 -3.06
CA PHE A 62 5.75 1.30 -4.01
C PHE A 62 4.32 1.56 -4.45
N MET A 63 3.73 2.65 -3.93
CA MET A 63 2.30 2.92 -4.08
C MET A 63 1.48 1.70 -3.63
N ASP A 64 0.57 1.20 -4.45
CA ASP A 64 -0.29 0.04 -4.16
C ASP A 64 0.44 -1.30 -4.24
N ASP A 65 1.59 -1.36 -4.93
CA ASP A 65 2.40 -2.57 -5.03
C ASP A 65 3.18 -2.81 -3.73
N THR A 66 2.92 -3.93 -3.08
CA THR A 66 3.66 -4.36 -1.88
C THR A 66 4.29 -5.74 -2.10
N THR A 67 5.58 -5.86 -1.80
CA THR A 67 6.36 -7.10 -1.85
C THR A 67 6.78 -7.50 -0.45
N ILE A 68 6.48 -8.75 -0.09
CA ILE A 68 6.91 -9.38 1.16
C ILE A 68 8.14 -10.23 0.89
N ILE A 69 9.14 -10.12 1.75
CA ILE A 69 10.37 -10.90 1.68
C ILE A 69 10.58 -11.50 3.07
N CYS A 70 10.53 -12.82 3.21
CA CYS A 70 10.82 -13.50 4.47
C CYS A 70 11.78 -14.66 4.24
N SER A 71 12.40 -15.14 5.32
CA SER A 71 13.30 -16.30 5.25
C SER A 71 12.55 -17.63 5.34
N LYS A 72 11.30 -17.62 5.82
CA LYS A 72 10.45 -18.82 5.94
C LYS A 72 9.08 -18.59 5.33
N GLU A 73 8.50 -19.66 4.79
CA GLU A 73 7.14 -19.66 4.24
C GLU A 73 6.09 -19.24 5.29
N ASP A 74 6.20 -19.75 6.51
CA ASP A 74 5.26 -19.47 7.61
C ASP A 74 5.19 -17.98 7.97
N GLU A 75 6.36 -17.30 8.01
CA GLU A 75 6.46 -15.86 8.24
C GLU A 75 5.77 -15.06 7.11
N THR A 76 5.96 -15.48 5.85
CA THR A 76 5.28 -14.86 4.70
C THR A 76 3.76 -15.06 4.78
N ARG A 77 3.31 -16.26 5.11
CA ARG A 77 1.89 -16.57 5.24
C ARG A 77 1.24 -15.75 6.36
N GLN A 78 1.86 -15.68 7.53
CA GLN A 78 1.35 -14.87 8.64
C GLN A 78 1.24 -13.39 8.28
N MET A 79 2.24 -12.85 7.57
CA MET A 79 2.22 -11.46 7.12
C MET A 79 1.13 -11.21 6.07
N LEU A 80 0.90 -12.15 5.15
CA LEU A 80 -0.20 -12.06 4.18
C LEU A 80 -1.57 -12.07 4.88
N GLU A 81 -1.80 -13.00 5.82
CA GLU A 81 -3.04 -13.07 6.60
C GLU A 81 -3.24 -11.76 7.40
N ARG A 82 -2.17 -11.18 7.96
CA ARG A 82 -2.23 -9.91 8.68
C ARG A 82 -2.61 -8.74 7.77
N LEU A 83 -2.01 -8.66 6.58
CA LEU A 83 -2.32 -7.60 5.61
C LEU A 83 -3.77 -7.70 5.12
N ASP A 84 -4.28 -8.91 4.89
CA ASP A 84 -5.68 -9.14 4.50
C ASP A 84 -6.66 -8.58 5.55
N VAL A 85 -6.38 -8.83 6.83
CA VAL A 85 -7.19 -8.28 7.95
C VAL A 85 -7.11 -6.75 8.04
N LEU A 86 -5.96 -6.16 7.73
CA LEU A 86 -5.77 -4.71 7.83
C LEU A 86 -6.35 -3.94 6.62
N MET A 87 -6.54 -4.61 5.49
CA MET A 87 -7.05 -4.03 4.25
C MET A 87 -8.53 -4.36 3.97
N ALA A 88 -9.17 -5.17 4.83
CA ALA A 88 -10.60 -5.48 4.80
C ALA A 88 -11.46 -4.31 5.31
#